data_AF-A0A0E3JMR6-F1
#
_entry.id   AF-A0A0E3JMR6-F1
#
_cell.length_a   1.000
_cell.length_b   1.000
_cell.length_c   1.000
_cell.angle_alpha   90.00
_cell.angle_beta   90.00
_cell.angle_gamma   90.00
#
_symmetry.space_group_name_H-M   'P 1'
#
loop_
_entity.id
_entity.type
_entity.pdbx_description
1 polymer ?
#
loop_
_entity_poly.entity_id
_entity_poly.type
_entity_poly.pdbx_seq_one_letter_code
_entity_poly.pdbx_strand_id
1 'polypeptide(L)'
;MIKILDNAITKDTLMKLYSTNSIEYRILNKLFSSKKLYIYSSLNELKFQINLQISISNTSRDLYNSNLLFKVFRKSKCNHIYWEHTSEGGFQLKKEAKPSEAIKDIFTNGSKYGTECATAIVIIFYKALLNIFNEKIFNEVFTKIYLFNWHYIDPNLYIEDLRLEEDTMVGDCKYFKNPDVSPLTPEWQGENTIYLGHGNYYGHGLGIKSEDKIIKGLNDHRKIGSKKSSFLLDSVTRMNYKHLYNMYYNYFSKP
;
A
#
# COMPACT_ATOMS: atom_id res chain seq x y z
N MET A 1 12.47 15.20 12.14
CA MET A 1 13.46 14.81 13.18
C MET A 1 13.12 13.44 13.76
N ILE A 2 14.10 12.64 14.18
CA ILE A 2 13.89 11.30 14.78
C ILE A 2 14.31 11.31 16.25
N LYS A 3 13.52 10.69 17.13
CA LYS A 3 13.86 10.37 18.52
C LYS A 3 13.62 8.87 18.79
N ILE A 4 14.63 8.18 19.30
CA ILE A 4 14.54 6.78 19.74
C ILE A 4 14.59 6.78 21.28
N LEU A 5 13.62 6.14 21.94
CA LEU A 5 13.47 6.24 23.39
C LEU A 5 14.46 5.38 24.18
N ASP A 6 14.83 4.21 23.66
CA ASP A 6 15.71 3.27 24.36
C ASP A 6 17.21 3.52 24.16
N ASN A 7 17.63 4.43 23.27
CA ASN A 7 19.03 4.64 22.92
C ASN A 7 19.34 6.07 22.45
N ALA A 8 20.51 6.59 22.85
CA ALA A 8 21.10 7.80 22.30
C ALA A 8 21.77 7.51 20.93
N ILE A 9 20.98 7.29 19.89
CA ILE A 9 21.51 7.10 18.52
C ILE A 9 21.50 8.44 17.77
N THR A 10 22.66 8.83 17.24
CA THR A 10 22.81 10.06 16.46
C THR A 10 22.35 9.88 15.01
N LYS A 11 22.06 11.01 14.34
CA LYS A 11 21.77 11.02 12.90
C LYS A 11 22.87 10.35 12.09
N ASP A 12 24.13 10.70 12.34
CA ASP A 12 25.27 10.16 11.57
C ASP A 12 25.39 8.65 11.70
N THR A 13 25.13 8.10 12.88
CA THR A 13 25.13 6.65 13.11
C THR A 13 24.00 5.98 12.31
N LEU A 14 22.78 6.53 12.33
CA LEU A 14 21.66 5.99 11.56
C LEU A 14 21.88 6.06 10.05
N MET A 15 22.39 7.18 9.55
CA MET A 15 22.63 7.37 8.12
C MET A 15 23.73 6.44 7.58
N LYS A 16 24.71 6.04 8.40
CA LYS A 16 25.79 5.11 8.03
C LYS A 16 25.32 3.64 7.92
N LEU A 17 24.13 3.30 8.42
CA LEU A 17 23.60 1.93 8.33
C LEU A 17 23.26 1.52 6.90
N TYR A 18 23.06 2.49 6.01
CA TYR A 18 22.54 2.26 4.66
C TYR A 18 23.36 3.02 3.62
N SER A 19 23.48 2.46 2.41
CA SER A 19 24.17 3.14 1.31
C SER A 19 23.40 4.38 0.88
N THR A 20 24.11 5.43 0.44
CA THR A 20 23.52 6.74 0.10
C THR A 20 22.45 6.70 -1.00
N ASN A 21 22.51 5.68 -1.86
CA ASN A 21 21.56 5.49 -2.97
C ASN A 21 20.42 4.51 -2.64
N SER A 22 20.40 3.95 -1.43
CA SER A 22 19.36 3.00 -0.99
C SER A 22 18.02 3.69 -0.72
N ILE A 23 16.94 2.90 -0.72
CA ILE A 23 15.60 3.41 -0.39
C ILE A 23 15.53 3.76 1.10
N GLU A 24 16.19 2.97 1.94
CA GLU A 24 16.35 3.14 3.38
C GLU A 24 16.96 4.52 3.70
N TYR A 25 18.07 4.86 3.04
CA TYR A 25 18.73 6.14 3.20
C TYR A 25 17.82 7.31 2.80
N ARG A 26 17.04 7.15 1.73
CA ARG A 26 16.05 8.16 1.29
C ARG A 26 14.92 8.34 2.30
N ILE A 27 14.38 7.25 2.85
CA ILE A 27 13.36 7.28 3.91
C ILE A 27 13.92 7.99 5.15
N LEU A 28 15.11 7.59 5.61
CA LEU A 28 15.76 8.22 6.76
C LEU A 28 15.98 9.72 6.54
N ASN A 29 16.49 10.12 5.37
CA ASN A 29 16.66 11.53 5.04
C ASN A 29 15.33 12.29 5.11
N LYS A 30 14.25 11.73 4.58
CA LYS A 30 12.91 12.34 4.66
C LYS A 30 12.49 12.53 6.12
N LEU A 31 12.59 11.49 6.95
CA LEU A 31 12.28 11.53 8.38
C LEU A 31 13.14 12.55 9.16
N PHE A 32 14.43 12.68 8.84
CA PHE A 32 15.30 13.68 9.47
C PHE A 32 14.99 15.10 9.03
N SER A 33 14.74 15.31 7.73
CA SER A 33 14.42 16.62 7.14
C SER A 33 13.02 17.13 7.48
N SER A 34 12.14 16.24 7.94
CA SER A 34 10.78 16.58 8.34
C SER A 34 10.73 17.53 9.54
N LYS A 35 9.76 18.44 9.50
CA LYS A 35 9.36 19.30 10.63
C LYS A 35 8.71 18.51 11.77
N LYS A 36 8.15 17.33 11.47
CA LYS A 36 7.54 16.42 12.43
C LYS A 36 8.61 15.71 13.25
N LEU A 37 8.33 15.52 14.53
CA LEU A 37 9.13 14.65 15.39
C LEU A 37 8.59 13.22 15.30
N TYR A 38 9.37 12.32 14.70
CA TYR A 38 9.09 10.89 14.68
C TYR A 38 9.70 10.23 15.92
N ILE A 39 8.84 9.70 16.78
CA ILE A 39 9.25 9.03 18.02
C ILE A 39 9.07 7.52 17.87
N TYR A 40 10.13 6.78 18.15
CA TYR A 40 10.19 5.32 18.13
C TYR A 40 10.58 4.80 19.53
N SER A 41 9.96 3.71 19.95
CA SER A 41 10.31 2.98 21.18
C SER A 41 11.72 2.39 21.12
N SER A 42 12.15 1.93 19.93
CA SER A 42 13.43 1.27 19.71
C SER A 42 13.97 1.46 18.29
N LEU A 43 15.25 1.13 18.09
CA LEU A 43 15.83 1.05 16.74
C LEU A 43 15.11 0.02 15.86
N ASN A 44 14.60 -1.06 16.45
CA ASN A 44 13.88 -2.10 15.73
C ASN A 44 12.53 -1.62 15.22
N GLU A 45 11.82 -0.75 15.95
CA GLU A 45 10.58 -0.13 15.45
C GLU A 45 10.86 0.78 14.24
N LEU A 46 11.95 1.56 14.27
CA LEU A 46 12.36 2.37 13.12
C LEU A 46 12.68 1.48 11.90
N LYS A 47 13.48 0.43 12.10
CA LYS A 47 13.80 -0.54 11.03
C LYS A 47 12.54 -1.22 10.51
N PHE A 48 11.59 -1.56 11.37
CA PHE A 48 10.31 -2.14 10.97
C PHE A 48 9.53 -1.21 10.04
N GLN A 49 9.40 0.08 10.38
CA GLN A 49 8.74 1.06 9.50
C GLN A 49 9.43 1.12 8.13
N ILE A 50 10.75 1.25 8.10
CA ILE A 50 11.54 1.35 6.86
C ILE A 50 11.33 0.09 6.01
N ASN A 51 11.45 -1.09 6.60
CA ASN A 51 11.26 -2.37 5.91
C ASN A 51 9.84 -2.52 5.38
N LEU A 52 8.82 -2.09 6.13
CA LEU A 52 7.43 -2.11 5.69
C LEU A 52 7.22 -1.23 4.45
N GLN A 53 7.73 0.01 4.47
CA GLN A 53 7.66 0.94 3.34
C GLN A 53 8.33 0.37 2.08
N ILE A 54 9.51 -0.23 2.24
CA ILE A 54 10.22 -0.89 1.14
C ILE A 54 9.44 -2.10 0.63
N SER A 55 8.89 -2.92 1.53
CA SER A 55 8.10 -4.09 1.18
C SER A 55 6.86 -3.71 0.36
N ILE A 56 6.15 -2.63 0.73
CA ILE A 56 5.00 -2.10 -0.03
C ILE A 56 5.43 -1.67 -1.42
N SER A 57 6.53 -0.91 -1.52
CA SER A 57 7.08 -0.42 -2.79
C SER A 57 7.48 -1.56 -3.73
N ASN A 58 8.17 -2.59 -3.21
CA ASN A 58 8.56 -3.76 -3.98
C ASN A 58 7.35 -4.58 -4.40
N THR A 59 6.43 -4.85 -3.45
CA THR A 59 5.19 -5.57 -3.71
C THR A 59 4.33 -4.89 -4.78
N SER A 60 4.34 -3.56 -4.85
CA SER A 60 3.63 -2.81 -5.91
C SER A 60 4.20 -3.10 -7.30
N ARG A 61 5.53 -3.24 -7.40
CA ARG A 61 6.20 -3.64 -8.65
C ARG A 61 5.93 -5.11 -8.98
N ASP A 62 5.88 -5.96 -7.97
CA ASP A 62 5.54 -7.38 -8.15
C ASP A 62 4.10 -7.54 -8.66
N LEU A 63 3.15 -6.77 -8.12
CA LEU A 63 1.77 -6.77 -8.59
C LEU A 63 1.65 -6.22 -10.02
N TYR A 64 2.40 -5.17 -10.36
CA TYR A 64 2.49 -4.67 -11.73
C TYR A 64 2.94 -5.77 -12.71
N ASN A 65 3.89 -6.61 -12.30
CA ASN A 65 4.45 -7.69 -13.12
C ASN A 65 3.63 -9.00 -13.09
N SER A 66 2.63 -9.13 -12.21
CA SER A 66 1.88 -10.39 -12.04
C SER A 66 0.84 -10.65 -13.13
N ASN A 67 0.60 -9.69 -14.03
CA ASN A 67 -0.50 -9.69 -15.00
C ASN A 67 -1.90 -9.67 -14.37
N LEU A 68 -2.03 -9.23 -13.11
CA LEU A 68 -3.35 -8.96 -12.52
C LEU A 68 -4.06 -7.85 -13.31
N LEU A 69 -5.30 -8.13 -13.73
CA LEU A 69 -6.04 -7.25 -14.63
C LEU A 69 -6.85 -6.18 -13.88
N PHE A 70 -6.98 -5.00 -14.48
CA PHE A 70 -7.99 -4.04 -14.01
C PHE A 70 -9.40 -4.50 -14.43
N LYS A 71 -10.32 -4.54 -13.46
CA LYS A 71 -11.75 -4.83 -13.67
C LYS A 71 -12.59 -4.03 -12.67
N VAL A 72 -13.68 -3.42 -13.15
CA VAL A 72 -14.75 -2.92 -12.27
C VAL A 72 -15.41 -4.08 -11.50
N PHE A 73 -16.02 -3.81 -10.35
CA PHE A 73 -16.59 -4.84 -9.45
C PHE A 73 -17.45 -5.90 -10.16
N ARG A 74 -18.42 -5.49 -10.99
CA ARG A 74 -19.30 -6.42 -11.73
C ARG A 74 -18.58 -7.36 -12.71
N LYS A 75 -17.32 -7.06 -13.06
CA LYS A 75 -16.47 -7.86 -13.95
C LYS A 75 -15.23 -8.39 -13.23
N SER A 76 -15.16 -8.24 -11.89
CA SER A 76 -14.03 -8.76 -11.13
C SER A 76 -14.00 -10.28 -11.21
N LYS A 77 -12.82 -10.86 -11.01
CA LYS A 77 -12.61 -12.31 -11.04
C LYS A 77 -11.48 -12.69 -10.11
N CYS A 78 -11.53 -13.91 -9.57
CA CYS A 78 -10.50 -14.46 -8.69
C CYS A 78 -10.29 -15.95 -8.94
N ASN A 79 -9.18 -16.50 -8.45
CA ASN A 79 -8.95 -17.95 -8.46
C ASN A 79 -9.83 -18.64 -7.39
N HIS A 80 -10.80 -19.44 -7.85
CA HIS A 80 -11.75 -20.15 -6.98
C HIS A 80 -11.15 -21.26 -6.12
N ILE A 81 -9.87 -21.60 -6.29
CA ILE A 81 -9.16 -22.48 -5.36
C ILE A 81 -9.11 -21.84 -3.97
N TYR A 82 -8.86 -20.53 -3.90
CA TYR A 82 -8.64 -19.82 -2.64
C TYR A 82 -9.79 -18.89 -2.24
N TRP A 83 -10.53 -18.38 -3.22
CA TRP A 83 -11.47 -17.28 -3.02
C TRP A 83 -12.88 -17.63 -3.50
N GLU A 84 -13.88 -17.27 -2.70
CA GLU A 84 -15.27 -17.17 -3.14
C GLU A 84 -15.48 -15.77 -3.75
N HIS A 85 -15.99 -15.74 -4.98
CA HIS A 85 -16.38 -14.50 -5.64
C HIS A 85 -17.78 -14.13 -5.17
N THR A 86 -17.93 -12.97 -4.54
CA THR A 86 -19.21 -12.53 -3.98
C THR A 86 -20.03 -11.76 -5.02
N SER A 87 -21.34 -11.63 -4.79
CA SER A 87 -22.26 -10.93 -5.70
C SER A 87 -21.94 -9.44 -5.87
N GLU A 88 -21.33 -8.82 -4.86
CA GLU A 88 -20.85 -7.43 -4.91
C GLU A 88 -19.49 -7.28 -5.62
N GLY A 89 -18.85 -8.40 -6.01
CA GLY A 89 -17.59 -8.42 -6.75
C GLY A 89 -16.34 -8.44 -5.87
N GLY A 90 -16.47 -8.78 -4.59
CA GLY A 90 -15.36 -8.98 -3.66
C GLY A 90 -14.84 -10.43 -3.67
N PHE A 91 -13.68 -10.65 -3.05
CA PHE A 91 -13.05 -11.97 -2.93
C PHE A 91 -12.98 -12.38 -1.46
N GLN A 92 -13.86 -13.28 -1.04
CA GLN A 92 -13.88 -13.81 0.32
C GLN A 92 -12.98 -15.03 0.41
N LEU A 93 -12.04 -15.03 1.35
CA LEU A 93 -11.15 -16.17 1.57
C LEU A 93 -11.97 -17.40 2.01
N LYS A 94 -11.75 -18.54 1.35
CA LYS A 94 -12.37 -19.81 1.72
C LYS A 94 -11.90 -20.28 3.09
N LYS A 95 -12.78 -20.95 3.83
CA LYS A 95 -12.51 -21.39 5.22
C LYS A 95 -11.30 -22.32 5.32
N GLU A 96 -11.11 -23.17 4.31
CA GLU A 96 -10.03 -24.15 4.20
C GLU A 96 -8.76 -23.59 3.55
N ALA A 97 -8.82 -22.38 2.97
CA ALA A 97 -7.67 -21.78 2.29
C ALA A 97 -6.73 -21.12 3.29
N LYS A 98 -5.42 -21.35 3.11
CA LYS A 98 -4.38 -20.71 3.93
C LYS A 98 -4.19 -19.26 3.47
N PRO A 99 -4.34 -18.24 4.34
CA PRO A 99 -4.30 -16.82 3.95
C PRO A 99 -3.05 -16.41 3.17
N SER A 100 -1.88 -16.84 3.63
CA SER A 100 -0.59 -16.55 2.99
C SER A 100 -0.47 -17.14 1.58
N GLU A 101 -0.98 -18.34 1.34
CA GLU A 101 -0.98 -18.97 0.02
C GLU A 101 -1.96 -18.27 -0.92
N ALA A 102 -3.16 -17.97 -0.43
CA ALA A 102 -4.18 -17.26 -1.18
C ALA A 102 -3.72 -15.86 -1.64
N ILE A 103 -3.00 -15.13 -0.78
CA ILE A 103 -2.41 -13.83 -1.12
C ILE A 103 -1.23 -14.00 -2.09
N LYS A 104 -0.34 -14.97 -1.88
CA LYS A 104 0.77 -15.25 -2.81
C LYS A 104 0.27 -15.65 -4.21
N ASP A 105 -0.82 -16.39 -4.30
CA ASP A 105 -1.42 -16.84 -5.56
C ASP A 105 -1.79 -15.68 -6.48
N ILE A 106 -2.20 -14.54 -5.92
CA ILE A 106 -2.51 -13.33 -6.69
C ILE A 106 -1.28 -12.82 -7.46
N PHE A 107 -0.08 -13.02 -6.93
CA PHE A 107 1.17 -12.55 -7.55
C PHE A 107 1.77 -13.58 -8.50
N THR A 108 1.56 -14.87 -8.25
CA THR A 108 2.07 -15.95 -9.12
C THR A 108 1.13 -16.30 -10.26
N ASN A 109 -0.19 -16.19 -10.03
CA ASN A 109 -1.25 -16.51 -10.98
C ASN A 109 -2.12 -15.29 -11.32
N GLY A 110 -1.52 -14.08 -11.34
CA GLY A 110 -2.26 -12.82 -11.46
C GLY A 110 -3.23 -12.73 -12.63
N SER A 111 -2.95 -13.40 -13.76
CA SER A 111 -3.88 -13.46 -14.90
C SER A 111 -5.25 -14.11 -14.60
N LYS A 112 -5.34 -14.94 -13.54
CA LYS A 112 -6.61 -15.49 -13.03
C LYS A 112 -7.44 -14.47 -12.26
N TYR A 113 -6.84 -13.34 -11.90
CA TYR A 113 -7.44 -12.30 -11.10
C TYR A 113 -7.75 -11.04 -11.93
N GLY A 114 -8.73 -10.29 -11.48
CA GLY A 114 -8.94 -8.93 -11.93
C GLY A 114 -9.84 -8.16 -10.98
N THR A 115 -9.38 -7.00 -10.55
CA THR A 115 -10.07 -6.16 -9.56
C THR A 115 -9.82 -4.68 -9.83
N GLU A 116 -10.46 -3.82 -9.06
CA GLU A 116 -10.32 -2.36 -9.14
C GLU A 116 -9.14 -1.84 -8.28
N CYS A 117 -8.85 -0.55 -8.36
CA CYS A 117 -7.61 0.02 -7.83
C CYS A 117 -7.49 -0.02 -6.31
N ALA A 118 -8.55 0.20 -5.54
CA ALA A 118 -8.51 0.16 -4.08
C ALA A 118 -8.26 -1.26 -3.54
N THR A 119 -8.97 -2.27 -4.07
CA THR A 119 -8.71 -3.68 -3.72
C THR A 119 -7.26 -4.06 -4.02
N ALA A 120 -6.69 -3.57 -5.13
CA ALA A 120 -5.28 -3.82 -5.46
C ALA A 120 -4.31 -3.22 -4.40
N ILE A 121 -4.61 -2.05 -3.82
CA ILE A 121 -3.82 -1.51 -2.70
C ILE A 121 -3.92 -2.41 -1.47
N VAL A 122 -5.11 -2.90 -1.12
CA VAL A 122 -5.29 -3.79 0.03
C VAL A 122 -4.53 -5.11 -0.17
N ILE A 123 -4.53 -5.66 -1.38
CA ILE A 123 -3.71 -6.84 -1.76
C ILE A 123 -2.21 -6.54 -1.55
N ILE A 124 -1.73 -5.37 -1.98
CA ILE A 124 -0.34 -4.94 -1.77
C ILE A 124 -0.02 -4.87 -0.27
N PHE A 125 -0.89 -4.29 0.54
CA PHE A 125 -0.69 -4.19 1.99
C PHE A 125 -0.60 -5.56 2.66
N TYR A 126 -1.52 -6.49 2.35
CA TYR A 126 -1.45 -7.86 2.86
C TYR A 126 -0.16 -8.56 2.43
N LYS A 127 0.21 -8.51 1.15
CA LYS A 127 1.43 -9.18 0.67
C LYS A 127 2.70 -8.55 1.23
N ALA A 128 2.73 -7.23 1.36
CA ALA A 128 3.87 -6.51 1.94
C ALA A 128 4.04 -6.89 3.41
N LEU A 129 2.95 -7.01 4.16
CA LEU A 129 2.98 -7.44 5.56
C LEU A 129 3.35 -8.91 5.70
N LEU A 130 2.88 -9.79 4.81
CA LEU A 130 3.29 -11.19 4.74
C LEU A 130 4.81 -11.36 4.56
N ASN A 131 5.46 -10.46 3.82
CA ASN A 131 6.93 -10.47 3.68
C ASN A 131 7.65 -10.13 5.00
N ILE A 132 7.01 -9.36 5.89
CA ILE A 132 7.59 -8.96 7.18
C ILE A 132 7.25 -10.00 8.26
N PHE A 133 6.00 -10.44 8.33
CA PHE A 133 5.48 -11.32 9.36
C PHE A 133 5.87 -12.78 9.16
N ASN A 134 6.32 -13.17 7.97
CA ASN A 134 6.40 -14.56 7.51
C ASN A 134 5.03 -15.27 7.49
N GLU A 135 4.97 -16.48 6.92
CA GLU A 135 3.69 -17.18 6.77
C GLU A 135 3.04 -17.54 8.10
N LYS A 136 3.82 -17.99 9.09
CA LYS A 136 3.27 -18.49 10.35
C LYS A 136 2.47 -17.40 11.05
N ILE A 137 3.09 -16.25 11.29
CA ILE A 137 2.45 -15.12 11.97
C ILE A 137 1.30 -14.59 11.12
N PHE A 138 1.51 -14.44 9.80
CA PHE A 138 0.48 -13.91 8.92
C PHE A 138 -0.80 -14.74 8.93
N ASN A 139 -0.70 -16.08 8.89
CA ASN A 139 -1.86 -16.96 8.92
C ASN A 139 -2.56 -16.97 10.28
N GLU A 140 -1.82 -16.79 11.38
CA GLU A 140 -2.39 -16.71 12.73
C GLU A 140 -3.11 -15.37 12.98
N VAL A 141 -2.59 -14.28 12.41
CA VAL A 141 -3.19 -12.94 12.54
C VAL A 141 -4.40 -12.78 11.59
N PHE A 142 -4.24 -13.10 10.32
CA PHE A 142 -5.24 -12.83 9.27
C PHE A 142 -5.99 -14.09 8.88
N THR A 143 -6.72 -14.68 9.83
CA THR A 143 -7.44 -15.95 9.64
C THR A 143 -8.62 -15.85 8.67
N LYS A 144 -9.13 -14.64 8.44
CA LYS A 144 -10.19 -14.33 7.48
C LYS A 144 -9.78 -13.11 6.69
N ILE A 145 -9.96 -13.14 5.37
CA ILE A 145 -9.68 -12.00 4.50
C ILE A 145 -10.87 -11.82 3.59
N TYR A 146 -11.34 -10.57 3.47
CA TYR A 146 -12.28 -10.18 2.45
C TYR A 146 -11.72 -9.01 1.65
N LEU A 147 -11.44 -9.24 0.36
CA LEU A 147 -10.88 -8.24 -0.54
C LEU A 147 -12.01 -7.55 -1.29
N PHE A 148 -12.41 -6.36 -0.84
CA PHE A 148 -13.46 -5.57 -1.49
C PHE A 148 -13.30 -4.07 -1.22
N ASN A 149 -12.58 -3.37 -2.11
CA ASN A 149 -12.25 -1.95 -1.96
C ASN A 149 -11.66 -1.70 -0.55
N TRP A 150 -12.04 -0.60 0.11
CA TRP A 150 -11.71 -0.31 1.51
C TRP A 150 -12.75 -0.85 2.52
N HIS A 151 -13.62 -1.77 2.11
CA HIS A 151 -14.62 -2.38 2.99
C HIS A 151 -14.08 -3.65 3.66
N TYR A 152 -14.63 -3.96 4.83
CA TYR A 152 -14.35 -5.21 5.56
C TYR A 152 -12.87 -5.48 5.85
N ILE A 153 -12.06 -4.41 5.93
CA ILE A 153 -10.64 -4.49 6.25
C ILE A 153 -10.45 -5.07 7.64
N ASP A 154 -9.57 -6.07 7.75
CA ASP A 154 -9.21 -6.63 9.05
C ASP A 154 -8.60 -5.52 9.94
N PRO A 155 -9.13 -5.30 11.17
CA PRO A 155 -8.63 -4.26 12.07
C PRO A 155 -7.13 -4.37 12.37
N ASN A 156 -6.55 -5.57 12.32
CA ASN A 156 -5.12 -5.79 12.55
C ASN A 156 -4.24 -5.21 11.42
N LEU A 157 -4.81 -4.98 10.23
CA LEU A 157 -4.09 -4.30 9.14
C LEU A 157 -3.89 -2.81 9.48
N TYR A 158 -4.80 -2.24 10.28
CA TYR A 158 -4.84 -0.86 10.77
C TYR A 158 -4.41 0.16 9.71
N ILE A 159 -5.36 0.56 8.87
CA ILE A 159 -5.17 1.57 7.84
C ILE A 159 -5.65 2.93 8.33
N GLU A 160 -4.82 3.95 8.15
CA GLU A 160 -5.11 5.34 8.51
C GLU A 160 -5.06 6.23 7.27
N ASP A 161 -5.99 7.18 7.18
CA ASP A 161 -5.95 8.26 6.20
C ASP A 161 -5.51 9.56 6.89
N LEU A 162 -4.27 9.98 6.60
CA LEU A 162 -3.61 11.12 7.20
C LEU A 162 -3.77 12.33 6.28
N ARG A 163 -4.53 13.32 6.72
CA ARG A 163 -4.74 14.59 5.99
C ARG A 163 -3.62 15.57 6.27
N LEU A 164 -3.28 16.40 5.29
CA LEU A 164 -2.24 17.44 5.39
C LEU A 164 -0.87 16.86 5.79
N GLU A 165 -0.57 15.66 5.28
CA GLU A 165 0.69 14.97 5.57
C GLU A 165 1.78 15.47 4.61
N GLU A 166 2.58 16.42 5.09
CA GLU A 166 3.69 17.03 4.34
C GLU A 166 4.79 16.02 3.94
N ASP A 167 4.89 14.92 4.69
CA ASP A 167 5.94 13.92 4.47
C ASP A 167 5.49 12.77 3.59
N THR A 168 5.60 12.94 2.27
CA THR A 168 5.46 11.81 1.34
C THR A 168 6.73 10.94 1.37
N MET A 169 6.55 9.64 1.63
CA MET A 169 7.58 8.61 1.73
C MET A 169 7.29 7.46 0.76
N VAL A 170 8.33 6.72 0.39
CA VAL A 170 8.18 5.52 -0.45
C VAL A 170 7.24 4.53 0.25
N GLY A 171 6.34 3.92 -0.51
CA GLY A 171 5.32 3.00 0.02
C GLY A 171 4.03 3.68 0.50
N ASP A 172 3.96 5.01 0.50
CA ASP A 172 2.72 5.72 0.80
C ASP A 172 1.65 5.46 -0.26
N CYS A 173 0.42 5.18 0.19
CA CYS A 173 -0.74 5.22 -0.70
C CYS A 173 -1.22 6.67 -0.86
N LYS A 174 -1.33 7.11 -2.11
CA LYS A 174 -1.70 8.47 -2.51
C LYS A 174 -2.91 8.42 -3.43
N TYR A 175 -3.71 9.48 -3.42
CA TYR A 175 -4.89 9.56 -4.27
C TYR A 175 -4.81 10.75 -5.23
N PHE A 176 -4.96 10.45 -6.52
CA PHE A 176 -5.16 11.46 -7.56
C PHE A 176 -6.64 11.66 -7.78
N LYS A 177 -7.14 12.88 -7.61
CA LYS A 177 -8.57 13.18 -7.78
C LYS A 177 -8.83 13.78 -9.16
N ASN A 178 -9.85 13.25 -9.84
CA ASN A 178 -10.44 13.87 -11.02
C ASN A 178 -11.79 14.52 -10.64
N PRO A 179 -11.80 15.83 -10.32
CA PRO A 179 -13.00 16.48 -9.79
C PRO A 179 -14.12 16.66 -10.82
N ASP A 180 -13.81 16.55 -12.11
CA ASP A 180 -14.71 16.83 -13.23
C ASP A 180 -14.84 15.61 -14.16
N VAL A 181 -14.76 14.39 -13.59
CA VAL A 181 -14.90 13.13 -14.32
C VAL A 181 -16.17 13.10 -15.19
N SER A 182 -16.06 12.47 -16.36
CA SER A 182 -17.21 12.20 -17.22
C SER A 182 -18.18 11.22 -16.54
N PRO A 183 -19.49 11.51 -16.47
CA PRO A 183 -20.49 10.58 -15.93
C PRO A 183 -20.57 9.25 -16.70
N LEU A 184 -20.06 9.21 -17.94
CA LEU A 184 -20.02 8.00 -18.77
C LEU A 184 -18.90 7.04 -18.37
N THR A 185 -17.88 7.52 -17.67
CA THR A 185 -16.69 6.75 -17.29
C THR A 185 -16.33 7.03 -15.82
N PRO A 186 -17.25 6.74 -14.86
CA PRO A 186 -17.08 7.08 -13.45
C PRO A 186 -15.87 6.40 -12.79
N GLU A 187 -15.36 5.32 -13.35
CA GLU A 187 -14.13 4.67 -12.91
C GLU A 187 -12.89 5.59 -12.98
N TRP A 188 -12.94 6.67 -13.76
CA TRP A 188 -11.87 7.67 -13.88
C TRP A 188 -12.02 8.84 -12.90
N GLN A 189 -12.84 8.70 -11.85
CA GLN A 189 -13.03 9.75 -10.83
C GLN A 189 -11.78 10.04 -9.99
N GLY A 190 -10.82 9.14 -10.05
CA GLY A 190 -9.51 9.30 -9.46
C GLY A 190 -8.74 7.99 -9.50
N GLU A 191 -7.56 7.98 -8.90
CA GLU A 191 -6.68 6.82 -8.89
C GLU A 191 -5.98 6.69 -7.54
N ASN A 192 -6.11 5.51 -6.92
CA ASN A 192 -5.28 5.11 -5.79
C ASN A 192 -3.92 4.65 -6.31
N THR A 193 -2.84 5.12 -5.70
CA THR A 193 -1.47 4.83 -6.14
C THR A 193 -0.53 4.56 -4.99
N ILE A 194 0.51 3.76 -5.22
CA ILE A 194 1.66 3.65 -4.29
C ILE A 194 2.80 4.52 -4.79
N TYR A 195 3.31 5.42 -3.95
CA TYR A 195 4.50 6.21 -4.27
C TYR A 195 5.76 5.34 -4.23
N LEU A 196 6.44 5.25 -5.37
CA LEU A 196 7.62 4.41 -5.56
C LEU A 196 8.94 5.16 -5.37
N GLY A 197 8.86 6.48 -5.16
CA GLY A 197 10.01 7.37 -5.09
C GLY A 197 10.33 8.06 -6.43
N HIS A 198 11.12 9.12 -6.37
CA HIS A 198 11.57 9.90 -7.53
C HIS A 198 10.41 10.37 -8.42
N GLY A 199 9.28 10.79 -7.82
CA GLY A 199 8.10 11.25 -8.57
C GLY A 199 7.33 10.17 -9.32
N ASN A 200 7.62 8.88 -9.09
CA ASN A 200 6.92 7.77 -9.73
C ASN A 200 5.92 7.09 -8.79
N TYR A 201 4.84 6.60 -9.39
CA TYR A 201 3.69 6.02 -8.72
C TYR A 201 3.25 4.76 -9.46
N TYR A 202 2.84 3.73 -8.73
CA TYR A 202 2.10 2.60 -9.28
C TYR A 202 0.61 2.83 -9.08
N GLY A 203 -0.16 2.91 -10.17
CA GLY A 203 -1.62 2.88 -10.16
C GLY A 203 -2.13 1.61 -10.86
N HIS A 204 -3.02 0.85 -10.22
CA HIS A 204 -3.49 -0.40 -10.78
C HIS A 204 -4.42 -0.15 -11.97
N GLY A 205 -4.01 -0.62 -13.16
CA GLY A 205 -4.65 -0.32 -14.45
C GLY A 205 -3.92 0.75 -15.25
N LEU A 206 -3.23 1.69 -14.59
CA LEU A 206 -2.39 2.71 -15.25
C LEU A 206 -0.91 2.31 -15.37
N GLY A 207 -0.46 1.39 -14.52
CA GLY A 207 0.93 0.96 -14.40
C GLY A 207 1.79 1.95 -13.61
N ILE A 208 3.10 1.95 -13.89
CA ILE A 208 4.05 2.85 -13.24
C ILE A 208 4.21 4.13 -14.07
N LYS A 209 3.87 5.28 -13.48
CA LYS A 209 3.83 6.59 -14.16
C LYS A 209 4.31 7.71 -13.24
N SER A 210 4.71 8.83 -13.84
CA SER A 210 4.93 10.08 -13.11
C SER A 210 3.62 10.77 -12.77
N GLU A 211 3.66 11.71 -11.82
CA GLU A 211 2.52 12.54 -11.41
C GLU A 211 1.80 13.18 -12.63
N ASP A 212 2.55 13.88 -13.48
CA ASP A 212 2.01 14.55 -14.67
C ASP A 212 1.31 13.59 -15.64
N LYS A 213 1.84 12.37 -15.80
CA LYS A 213 1.26 11.36 -16.70
C LYS A 213 -0.04 10.81 -16.14
N ILE A 214 -0.16 10.66 -14.82
CA ILE A 214 -1.40 10.24 -14.17
C ILE A 214 -2.45 11.35 -14.28
N ILE A 215 -2.09 12.59 -13.95
CA ILE A 215 -2.97 13.75 -14.08
C ILE A 215 -3.47 13.90 -15.52
N LYS A 216 -2.58 13.75 -16.52
CA LYS A 216 -2.98 13.77 -17.93
C LYS A 216 -3.99 12.67 -18.25
N GLY A 217 -3.72 11.42 -17.85
CA GLY A 217 -4.62 10.29 -18.11
C GLY A 217 -6.02 10.47 -17.51
N LEU A 218 -6.09 11.00 -16.29
CA LEU A 218 -7.37 11.35 -15.66
C LEU A 218 -8.07 12.52 -16.38
N ASN A 219 -7.31 13.55 -16.79
CA ASN A 219 -7.85 14.71 -17.50
C ASN A 219 -8.46 14.38 -18.86
N ASP A 220 -7.98 13.33 -19.52
CA ASP A 220 -8.50 12.82 -20.79
C ASP A 220 -9.91 12.21 -20.65
N HIS A 221 -10.38 11.96 -19.42
CA HIS A 221 -11.69 11.36 -19.09
C HIS A 221 -12.63 12.32 -18.32
N ARG A 222 -12.44 13.63 -18.51
CA ARG A 222 -13.33 14.66 -17.92
C ARG A 222 -14.58 14.88 -18.77
N LYS A 223 -15.61 15.45 -18.14
CA LYS A 223 -16.79 15.95 -18.86
C LYS A 223 -16.41 17.01 -19.90
N ILE A 224 -17.15 17.07 -20.99
CA ILE A 224 -16.93 18.02 -22.10
C ILE A 224 -16.90 19.46 -21.56
N GLY A 225 -15.92 20.25 -22.01
CA GLY A 225 -15.77 21.65 -21.62
C GLY A 225 -15.14 21.89 -20.25
N SER A 226 -14.74 20.84 -19.51
CA SER A 226 -14.07 21.02 -18.22
C SER A 226 -12.75 21.79 -18.34
N LYS A 227 -12.58 22.79 -17.46
CA LYS A 227 -11.33 23.55 -17.27
C LYS A 227 -10.60 23.17 -15.98
N LYS A 228 -11.19 22.33 -15.13
CA LYS A 228 -10.63 21.95 -13.83
C LYS A 228 -9.73 20.72 -14.00
N SER A 229 -8.44 20.86 -13.69
CA SER A 229 -7.49 19.74 -13.76
C SER A 229 -7.70 18.77 -12.61
N SER A 230 -7.36 17.51 -12.86
CA SER A 230 -7.05 16.52 -11.84
C SER A 230 -5.80 16.92 -11.06
N PHE A 231 -5.68 16.45 -9.82
CA PHE A 231 -4.58 16.82 -8.92
C PHE A 231 -4.33 15.73 -7.86
N LEU A 232 -3.10 15.69 -7.33
CA LEU A 232 -2.74 14.85 -6.20
C LEU A 232 -3.33 15.44 -4.91
N LEU A 233 -4.03 14.62 -4.11
CA LEU A 233 -4.51 15.06 -2.80
C LEU A 233 -3.36 15.21 -1.81
N ASP A 234 -3.49 16.23 -0.95
CA ASP A 234 -2.66 16.41 0.23
C ASP A 234 -3.11 15.50 1.38
N SER A 235 -3.15 14.20 1.08
CA SER A 235 -3.39 13.14 2.05
C SER A 235 -2.54 11.92 1.73
N VAL A 236 -2.35 11.08 2.73
CA VAL A 236 -1.63 9.83 2.62
C VAL A 236 -2.40 8.74 3.36
N THR A 237 -2.63 7.62 2.70
CA THR A 237 -3.12 6.40 3.35
C THR A 237 -1.95 5.49 3.69
N ARG A 238 -1.86 5.04 4.96
CA ARG A 238 -0.78 4.20 5.48
C ARG A 238 -1.31 3.09 6.36
N MET A 239 -0.57 1.99 6.43
CA MET A 239 -0.70 1.06 7.57
C MET A 239 0.02 1.64 8.79
N ASN A 240 -0.61 1.56 9.96
CA ASN A 240 -0.02 2.04 11.21
C ASN A 240 1.14 1.13 11.63
N TYR A 241 2.37 1.55 11.32
CA TYR A 241 3.58 0.76 11.58
C TYR A 241 3.80 0.49 13.08
N LYS A 242 3.32 1.35 13.99
CA LYS A 242 3.47 1.16 15.43
C LYS A 242 2.59 0.01 15.92
N HIS A 243 1.34 0.01 15.48
CA HIS A 243 0.40 -1.08 15.75
C HIS A 243 0.96 -2.41 15.23
N LEU A 244 1.41 -2.43 13.97
CA LEU A 244 1.97 -3.62 13.33
C LEU A 244 3.26 -4.10 14.01
N TYR A 245 4.15 -3.19 14.39
CA TYR A 245 5.37 -3.52 15.12
C TYR A 245 5.06 -4.13 16.48
N ASN A 246 4.12 -3.53 17.23
CA ASN A 246 3.73 -4.06 18.54
C ASN A 246 3.13 -5.46 18.42
N MET A 247 2.27 -5.68 17.42
CA MET A 247 1.71 -7.01 17.14
C MET A 247 2.83 -8.02 16.80
N TYR A 248 3.76 -7.64 15.93
CA TYR A 248 4.90 -8.47 15.53
C TYR A 248 5.82 -8.81 16.72
N TYR A 249 6.19 -7.79 17.50
CA TYR A 249 7.10 -7.94 18.64
C TYR A 249 6.47 -8.79 19.74
N ASN A 250 5.19 -8.59 20.04
CA ASN A 250 4.46 -9.37 21.03
C ASN A 250 4.33 -10.84 20.63
N TYR A 251 4.29 -11.16 19.33
CA TYR A 251 4.29 -12.54 18.86
C TYR A 251 5.51 -13.32 19.35
N PHE A 252 6.71 -12.73 19.23
CA PHE A 252 7.96 -13.35 19.64
C PHE A 252 8.28 -13.19 21.13
N SER A 253 7.55 -12.30 21.81
CA SER A 253 7.69 -12.07 23.26
C SER A 253 6.74 -12.92 24.09
N LYS A 254 5.87 -13.73 23.45
CA LYS A 254 5.06 -14.73 24.16
C LYS A 254 6.00 -15.83 24.69
N PRO A 255 5.92 -16.16 25.99
CA PRO A 255 6.69 -17.27 26.57
C PRO A 255 6.28 -18.62 26.00
#